data_AF-A0A496PJ29-F1
#
_entry.id   AF-A0A496PJ29-F1
#
_cell.length_a   1.000
_cell.length_b   1.000
_cell.length_c   1.000
_cell.angle_alpha   90.00
_cell.angle_beta   90.00
_cell.angle_gamma   90.00
#
_symmetry.space_group_name_H-M   'P 1'
#
loop_
_entity.id
_entity.type
_entity.pdbx_description
1 polymer ?
#
loop_
_entity_poly.entity_id
_entity_poly.type
_entity_poly.pdbx_seq_one_letter_code
_entity_poly.pdbx_strand_id
1 'polypeptide(L)'
;MPFHESVAGHLRATAENAPQPLADDLEAAAAKLDGFFRAPGTRKEADRIVAVLTPEVLTAIGEAFVTMRSDEIAHPEEHFGSEYVTTGYALAALINGAAIPELAAAADVQLAKVLALIPSMTPQQVDQIELLSSKYRKEEAAVALRAAVSERLAREPETQAEQWDKELGLGMPAGTWEMYIRVPVVMDQGRLDAAIVIEIESYPGMGAGFSLRMGAANYNALGGGIQVIPQLGLALGEYERFFPNSQRSLKGSVSLAEVINDIPGVLAQVEAAHPELHYDREAIEFTGSPGRINTPTRKKKIISWLSGT
;
A
#
# COMPACT_ATOMS: atom_id res chain seq x y z
N MET A 1 4.09 -24.73 0.05
CA MET A 1 5.13 -23.71 0.26
C MET A 1 5.70 -23.93 1.65
N PRO A 2 7.02 -23.85 1.87
CA PRO A 2 7.55 -23.87 3.23
C PRO A 2 6.96 -22.67 4.01
N PHE A 3 6.56 -22.89 5.25
CA PHE A 3 6.19 -21.81 6.16
C PHE A 3 7.49 -21.27 6.76
N HIS A 4 7.75 -19.97 6.59
CA HIS A 4 8.88 -19.31 7.23
C HIS A 4 8.58 -19.11 8.72
N GLU A 5 9.61 -19.14 9.56
CA GLU A 5 9.43 -18.88 10.98
C GLU A 5 9.05 -17.39 11.18
N SER A 6 7.91 -17.13 11.82
CA SER A 6 7.46 -15.77 12.10
C SER A 6 8.23 -15.16 13.28
N VAL A 7 8.12 -13.84 13.49
CA VAL A 7 8.73 -13.19 14.67
C VAL A 7 8.22 -13.85 15.96
N ALA A 8 6.93 -14.17 16.01
CA ALA A 8 6.34 -14.86 17.15
C ALA A 8 6.87 -16.29 17.31
N GLY A 9 7.19 -16.99 16.21
CA GLY A 9 7.89 -18.27 16.22
C GLY A 9 9.26 -18.17 16.88
N HIS A 10 10.09 -17.24 16.41
CA HIS A 10 11.42 -16.98 16.97
C HIS A 10 11.37 -16.65 18.47
N LEU A 11 10.40 -15.84 18.91
CA LEU A 11 10.24 -15.51 20.33
C LEU A 11 9.90 -16.75 21.17
N ARG A 12 9.03 -17.65 20.68
CA ARG A 12 8.72 -18.90 21.38
C ARG A 12 9.92 -19.83 21.45
N ALA A 13 10.65 -19.99 20.35
CA ALA A 13 11.88 -20.78 20.35
C ALA A 13 12.94 -20.22 21.33
N THR A 14 13.00 -18.89 21.47
CA THR A 14 13.86 -18.22 22.46
C THR A 14 13.35 -18.47 23.89
N ALA A 15 12.04 -18.43 24.11
CA ALA A 15 11.40 -18.66 25.40
C ALA A 15 11.69 -20.08 25.95
N GLU A 16 11.73 -21.09 25.09
CA GLU A 16 12.04 -22.49 25.47
C GLU A 16 13.38 -22.63 26.19
N ASN A 17 14.32 -21.72 25.95
CA ASN A 17 15.68 -21.75 26.50
C ASN A 17 15.96 -20.62 27.50
N ALA A 18 14.97 -19.76 27.79
CA ALA A 18 15.13 -18.61 28.66
C ALA A 18 14.85 -18.95 30.14
N PRO A 19 15.54 -18.30 31.09
CA PRO A 19 15.19 -18.43 32.51
C PRO A 19 13.86 -17.71 32.80
N GLN A 20 13.16 -18.13 33.86
CA GLN A 20 12.02 -17.36 34.35
C GLN A 20 12.46 -16.11 35.11
N PRO A 21 11.75 -14.96 34.99
CA PRO A 21 10.45 -14.76 34.33
C PRO A 21 10.51 -14.42 32.82
N LEU A 22 11.71 -14.38 32.22
CA LEU A 22 11.88 -13.94 30.82
C LEU A 22 11.16 -14.85 29.82
N ALA A 23 11.11 -16.17 30.08
CA ALA A 23 10.36 -17.08 29.22
C ALA A 23 8.87 -16.70 29.16
N ASP A 24 8.25 -16.40 30.30
CA ASP A 24 6.84 -15.94 30.36
C ASP A 24 6.63 -14.63 29.59
N ASP A 25 7.57 -13.68 29.72
CA ASP A 25 7.51 -12.38 29.02
C ASP A 25 7.62 -12.56 27.50
N LEU A 26 8.52 -13.44 27.03
CA LEU A 26 8.70 -13.77 25.61
C LEU A 26 7.46 -14.47 25.03
N GLU A 27 6.87 -15.41 25.76
CA GLU A 27 5.62 -16.05 25.34
C GLU A 27 4.45 -15.06 25.25
N ALA A 28 4.33 -14.15 26.22
CA ALA A 28 3.32 -13.11 26.22
C ALA A 28 3.49 -12.15 25.03
N ALA A 29 4.74 -11.76 24.71
CA ALA A 29 5.05 -10.95 23.55
C ALA A 29 4.72 -11.67 22.22
N ALA A 30 5.09 -12.95 22.10
CA ALA A 30 4.76 -13.79 20.94
C ALA A 30 3.24 -13.89 20.74
N ALA A 31 2.48 -14.17 21.81
CA ALA A 31 1.03 -14.25 21.77
C ALA A 31 0.39 -12.90 21.36
N LYS A 32 0.98 -11.77 21.80
CA LYS A 32 0.52 -10.44 21.41
C LYS A 32 0.72 -10.18 19.91
N LEU A 33 1.90 -10.50 19.38
CA LEU A 33 2.22 -10.37 17.96
C LEU A 33 1.30 -11.22 17.07
N ASP A 34 1.05 -12.47 17.45
CA ASP A 34 0.11 -13.35 16.75
C ASP A 34 -1.34 -12.86 16.86
N GLY A 35 -1.71 -12.23 17.98
CA GLY A 35 -3.03 -11.62 18.14
C GLY A 35 -3.29 -10.53 17.08
N PHE A 36 -2.24 -9.82 16.65
CA PHE A 36 -2.35 -8.79 15.63
C PHE A 36 -2.38 -9.31 14.20
N PHE A 37 -1.98 -10.57 13.95
CA PHE A 37 -2.15 -11.23 12.66
C PHE A 37 -3.63 -11.27 12.23
N ARG A 38 -4.56 -11.29 13.21
CA ARG A 38 -6.02 -11.38 12.96
C ARG A 38 -6.72 -10.04 12.74
N ALA A 39 -6.00 -8.89 12.82
CA ALA A 39 -6.59 -7.56 12.67
C ALA A 39 -5.62 -6.56 12.01
N PRO A 40 -5.90 -6.07 10.79
CA PRO A 40 -5.03 -5.08 10.15
C PRO A 40 -5.17 -3.68 10.77
N GLY A 41 -4.11 -3.19 11.42
CA GLY A 41 -3.26 -2.17 10.78
C GLY A 41 -3.37 -0.71 11.23
N THR A 42 -3.80 -0.38 12.46
CA THR A 42 -3.77 1.00 12.98
C THR A 42 -2.57 1.29 13.89
N ARG A 43 -2.12 2.56 13.95
CA ARG A 43 -1.09 3.01 14.90
C ARG A 43 -1.46 2.65 16.35
N LYS A 44 -2.73 2.84 16.71
CA LYS A 44 -3.25 2.53 18.06
C LYS A 44 -3.10 1.06 18.43
N GLU A 45 -3.19 0.15 17.46
CA GLU A 45 -2.99 -1.28 17.71
C GLU A 45 -1.52 -1.60 17.93
N ALA A 46 -0.63 -1.02 17.12
CA ALA A 46 0.80 -1.15 17.31
C ALA A 46 1.27 -0.58 18.66
N ASP A 47 0.69 0.53 19.13
CA ASP A 47 1.01 1.09 20.46
C ASP A 47 0.63 0.16 21.62
N ARG A 48 -0.29 -0.81 21.42
CA ARG A 48 -0.64 -1.80 22.46
C ARG A 48 0.45 -2.83 22.72
N ILE A 49 1.46 -2.94 21.85
CA ILE A 49 2.60 -3.84 22.09
C ILE A 49 3.49 -3.33 23.22
N VAL A 50 3.47 -2.02 23.51
CA VAL A 50 4.29 -1.40 24.56
C VAL A 50 4.09 -2.05 25.92
N ALA A 51 2.88 -2.52 26.23
CA ALA A 51 2.55 -3.11 27.52
C ALA A 51 3.28 -4.42 27.84
N VAL A 52 3.90 -5.06 26.85
CA VAL A 52 4.65 -6.31 27.01
C VAL A 52 6.16 -6.13 26.73
N LEU A 53 6.62 -4.88 26.58
CA LEU A 53 8.03 -4.62 26.28
C LEU A 53 8.85 -4.50 27.56
N THR A 54 9.88 -5.33 27.63
CA THR A 54 11.06 -5.17 28.50
C THR A 54 12.30 -5.00 27.60
N PRO A 55 13.45 -4.52 28.13
CA PRO A 55 14.68 -4.45 27.34
C PRO A 55 15.06 -5.78 26.67
N GLU A 56 14.88 -6.89 27.39
CA GLU A 56 15.17 -8.25 26.93
C GLU A 56 14.20 -8.69 25.84
N VAL A 57 12.89 -8.47 26.02
CA VAL A 57 11.87 -8.77 24.99
C VAL A 57 12.12 -7.94 23.74
N LEU A 58 12.46 -6.66 23.89
CA LEU A 58 12.72 -5.79 22.75
C LEU A 58 13.97 -6.20 21.97
N THR A 59 15.01 -6.67 22.68
CA THR A 59 16.20 -7.27 22.09
C THR A 59 15.83 -8.49 21.26
N ALA A 60 15.05 -9.42 21.83
CA ALA A 60 14.62 -10.64 21.13
C ALA A 60 13.72 -10.34 19.91
N ILE A 61 12.80 -9.36 20.02
CA ILE A 61 11.98 -8.89 18.89
C ILE A 61 12.87 -8.36 17.77
N GLY A 62 13.88 -7.55 18.11
CA GLY A 62 14.81 -6.99 17.13
C GLY A 62 15.66 -8.04 16.43
N GLU A 63 16.17 -9.01 17.18
CA GLU A 63 16.96 -10.13 16.62
C GLU A 63 16.12 -11.01 15.70
N ALA A 64 14.89 -11.32 16.10
CA ALA A 64 13.94 -12.06 15.25
C ALA A 64 13.61 -11.28 13.97
N PHE A 65 13.35 -9.97 14.06
CA PHE A 65 13.10 -9.13 12.89
C PHE A 65 14.30 -9.10 11.94
N VAL A 66 15.51 -8.88 12.48
CA VAL A 66 16.76 -8.83 11.69
C VAL A 66 17.03 -10.19 11.02
N THR A 67 16.80 -11.29 11.73
CA THR A 67 16.96 -12.66 11.20
C THR A 67 16.02 -12.89 10.03
N MET A 68 14.72 -12.64 10.22
CA MET A 68 13.73 -12.79 9.15
C MET A 68 14.04 -11.91 7.93
N ARG A 69 14.43 -10.64 8.15
CA ARG A 69 14.78 -9.75 7.04
C ARG A 69 16.04 -10.16 6.32
N SER A 70 17.02 -10.69 7.04
CA SER A 70 18.25 -11.20 6.41
C SER A 70 17.96 -12.45 5.57
N ASP A 71 17.06 -13.32 6.03
CA ASP A 71 16.60 -14.50 5.27
C ASP A 71 15.85 -14.08 4.00
N GLU A 72 14.95 -13.11 4.11
CA GLU A 72 14.21 -12.54 2.98
C GLU A 72 15.12 -11.89 1.93
N ILE A 73 16.19 -11.21 2.37
CA ILE A 73 17.22 -10.65 1.48
C ILE A 73 18.00 -11.76 0.77
N ALA A 74 18.26 -12.88 1.45
CA ALA A 74 18.97 -14.02 0.87
C ALA A 74 18.11 -14.83 -0.11
N HIS A 75 16.78 -14.81 0.06
CA HIS A 75 15.82 -15.59 -0.72
C HIS A 75 14.70 -14.73 -1.34
N PRO A 76 15.03 -13.76 -2.23
CA PRO A 76 14.08 -12.76 -2.73
C PRO A 76 12.96 -13.32 -3.63
N GLU A 77 13.08 -14.56 -4.10
CA GLU A 77 12.12 -15.23 -4.99
C GLU A 77 11.00 -15.94 -4.20
N GLU A 78 11.14 -16.05 -2.88
CA GLU A 78 10.19 -16.76 -2.03
C GLU A 78 9.07 -15.81 -1.58
N HIS A 79 7.82 -16.26 -1.72
CA HIS A 79 6.66 -15.51 -1.26
C HIS A 79 6.44 -15.75 0.24
N PHE A 80 6.85 -14.79 1.06
CA PHE A 80 6.52 -14.75 2.47
C PHE A 80 5.03 -14.35 2.62
N GLY A 81 4.25 -15.11 3.39
CA GLY A 81 2.81 -14.97 3.47
C GLY A 81 2.35 -14.06 4.62
N SER A 82 1.56 -14.64 5.52
CA SER A 82 1.05 -14.02 6.76
C SER A 82 2.12 -13.46 7.70
N GLU A 83 3.34 -13.97 7.59
CA GLU A 83 4.50 -13.68 8.43
C GLU A 83 4.88 -12.18 8.38
N TYR A 84 4.62 -11.49 7.26
CA TYR A 84 4.85 -10.05 7.12
C TYR A 84 4.05 -9.17 8.08
N VAL A 85 2.89 -9.63 8.54
CA VAL A 85 2.09 -8.84 9.49
C VAL A 85 2.83 -8.77 10.83
N THR A 86 3.41 -9.88 11.28
CA THR A 86 4.18 -9.94 12.53
C THR A 86 5.47 -9.12 12.47
N THR A 87 6.15 -9.08 11.32
CA THR A 87 7.34 -8.22 11.13
C THR A 87 6.97 -6.74 11.17
N GLY A 88 5.77 -6.37 10.72
CA GLY A 88 5.31 -4.99 10.82
C GLY A 88 5.08 -4.51 12.26
N TYR A 89 4.51 -5.37 13.11
CA TYR A 89 4.35 -5.06 14.53
C TYR A 89 5.66 -5.13 15.31
N ALA A 90 6.60 -5.99 14.90
CA ALA A 90 7.95 -6.02 15.45
C ALA A 90 8.70 -4.70 15.18
N LEU A 91 8.66 -4.19 13.95
CA LEU A 91 9.25 -2.88 13.64
C LEU A 91 8.59 -1.74 14.44
N ALA A 92 7.27 -1.79 14.60
CA ALA A 92 6.57 -0.80 15.42
C ALA A 92 6.95 -0.88 16.90
N ALA A 93 7.20 -2.08 17.44
CA ALA A 93 7.72 -2.26 18.80
C ALA A 93 9.10 -1.62 18.95
N LEU A 94 10.00 -1.80 17.97
CA LEU A 94 11.32 -1.15 17.97
C LEU A 94 11.22 0.38 17.95
N ILE A 95 10.37 0.94 17.08
CA ILE A 95 10.16 2.39 17.01
C ILE A 95 9.57 2.94 18.31
N ASN A 96 8.55 2.27 18.87
CA ASN A 96 7.94 2.68 20.14
C ASN A 96 8.89 2.52 21.32
N GLY A 97 9.68 1.44 21.35
CA GLY A 97 10.69 1.20 22.38
C GLY A 97 11.78 2.27 22.39
N ALA A 98 12.18 2.77 21.21
CA ALA A 98 13.15 3.88 21.09
C ALA A 98 12.63 5.19 21.71
N ALA A 99 11.31 5.40 21.74
CA ALA A 99 10.68 6.56 22.36
C ALA A 99 10.53 6.45 23.89
N ILE A 100 10.81 5.28 24.48
CA ILE A 100 10.64 5.01 25.91
C ILE A 100 12.03 4.96 26.56
N PRO A 101 12.37 5.86 27.51
CA PRO A 101 13.74 5.99 28.04
C PRO A 101 14.37 4.69 28.56
N GLU A 102 13.60 3.88 29.28
CA GLU A 102 14.04 2.59 29.84
C GLU A 102 14.24 1.48 28.80
N LEU A 103 13.69 1.64 27.59
CA LEU A 103 13.81 0.67 26.49
C LEU A 103 14.74 1.14 25.37
N ALA A 104 15.03 2.45 25.31
CA ALA A 104 15.70 3.09 24.19
C ALA A 104 17.03 2.43 23.81
N ALA A 105 17.88 2.13 24.80
CA ALA A 105 19.18 1.49 24.55
C ALA A 105 19.05 0.12 23.85
N ALA A 106 18.07 -0.69 24.24
CA ALA A 106 17.80 -1.98 23.60
C ALA A 106 17.23 -1.78 22.18
N ALA A 107 16.34 -0.81 22.01
CA ALA A 107 15.74 -0.46 20.73
C ALA A 107 16.79 0.01 19.71
N ASP A 108 17.64 0.95 20.12
CA ASP A 108 18.63 1.62 19.26
C ASP A 108 19.63 0.63 18.68
N VAL A 109 20.08 -0.34 19.47
CA VAL A 109 20.99 -1.41 19.00
C VAL A 109 20.36 -2.20 17.87
N GLN A 110 19.08 -2.56 17.99
CA GLN A 110 18.40 -3.36 16.98
C GLN A 110 18.00 -2.51 15.77
N LEU A 111 17.56 -1.26 15.99
CA LEU A 111 17.27 -0.31 14.91
C LEU A 111 18.51 0.00 14.06
N ALA A 112 19.70 0.08 14.67
CA ALA A 112 20.95 0.21 13.93
C ALA A 112 21.21 -0.98 12.99
N LYS A 113 20.89 -2.21 13.44
CA LYS A 113 20.96 -3.41 12.57
C LYS A 113 19.93 -3.35 11.44
N VAL A 114 18.69 -2.91 11.72
CA VAL A 114 17.67 -2.71 10.68
C VAL A 114 18.13 -1.71 9.63
N LEU A 115 18.67 -0.56 10.06
CA LEU A 115 19.23 0.46 9.17
C LEU A 115 20.34 -0.10 8.27
N ALA A 116 21.19 -0.98 8.82
CA ALA A 116 22.26 -1.63 8.06
C ALA A 116 21.75 -2.63 7.00
N LEU A 117 20.54 -3.16 7.14
CA LEU A 117 19.94 -4.07 6.15
C LEU A 117 19.30 -3.33 4.97
N ILE A 118 18.80 -2.11 5.17
CA ILE A 118 18.06 -1.32 4.15
C ILE A 118 18.82 -1.24 2.80
N PRO A 119 20.14 -0.99 2.75
CA PRO A 119 20.89 -0.94 1.49
C PRO A 119 20.77 -2.20 0.62
N SER A 120 20.60 -3.37 1.24
CA SER A 120 20.54 -4.68 0.57
C SER A 120 19.12 -5.14 0.26
N MET A 121 18.10 -4.41 0.74
CA MET A 121 16.71 -4.76 0.52
C MET A 121 16.24 -4.42 -0.90
N THR A 122 15.28 -5.20 -1.40
CA THR A 122 14.53 -4.88 -2.62
C THR A 122 13.61 -3.68 -2.40
N PRO A 123 13.16 -3.01 -3.47
CA PRO A 123 12.18 -1.91 -3.38
C PRO A 123 10.88 -2.29 -2.64
N GLN A 124 10.38 -3.50 -2.88
CA GLN A 124 9.21 -4.08 -2.18
C GLN A 124 9.46 -4.23 -0.67
N GLN A 125 10.66 -4.68 -0.30
CA GLN A 125 11.05 -4.88 1.10
C GLN A 125 11.12 -3.55 1.87
N VAL A 126 11.68 -2.50 1.25
CA VAL A 126 11.79 -1.19 1.89
C VAL A 126 10.47 -0.43 1.98
N ASP A 127 9.50 -0.70 1.10
CA ASP A 127 8.14 -0.11 1.14
C ASP A 127 7.44 -0.39 2.48
N GLN A 128 7.59 -1.61 3.02
CA GLN A 128 7.00 -1.94 4.32
C GLN A 128 7.63 -1.12 5.45
N ILE A 129 8.93 -0.85 5.40
CA ILE A 129 9.62 0.01 6.36
C ILE A 129 9.12 1.45 6.23
N GLU A 130 8.95 1.96 5.01
CA GLU A 130 8.40 3.28 4.74
C GLU A 130 6.99 3.45 5.30
N LEU A 131 6.09 2.52 4.94
CA LEU A 131 4.68 2.54 5.33
C LEU A 131 4.54 2.61 6.85
N LEU A 132 5.29 1.79 7.59
CA LEU A 132 5.20 1.72 9.04
C LEU A 132 5.84 2.93 9.71
N SER A 133 7.04 3.32 9.31
CA SER A 133 7.72 4.51 9.86
C SER A 133 6.96 5.81 9.58
N SER A 134 6.21 5.88 8.47
CA SER A 134 5.33 7.03 8.15
C SER A 134 4.20 7.25 9.16
N LYS A 135 3.81 6.21 9.93
CA LYS A 135 2.81 6.30 11.01
C LYS A 135 3.39 6.96 12.28
N TYR A 136 4.71 7.03 12.41
CA TYR A 136 5.46 7.52 13.56
C TYR A 136 6.28 8.79 13.24
N ARG A 137 5.67 9.75 12.54
CA ARG A 137 6.37 10.89 11.92
C ARG A 137 7.25 11.75 12.83
N LYS A 138 7.00 11.72 14.14
CA LYS A 138 7.69 12.54 15.15
C LYS A 138 8.81 11.81 15.89
N GLU A 139 8.89 10.48 15.75
CA GLU A 139 9.89 9.67 16.44
C GLU A 139 11.21 9.70 15.65
N GLU A 140 12.33 9.97 16.32
CA GLU A 140 13.64 10.11 15.67
C GLU A 140 14.06 8.83 14.94
N ALA A 141 13.85 7.67 15.56
CA ALA A 141 14.07 6.36 14.93
C ALA A 141 13.30 6.21 13.60
N ALA A 142 12.04 6.64 13.56
CA ALA A 142 11.22 6.58 12.35
C ALA A 142 11.63 7.63 11.30
N VAL A 143 12.22 8.75 11.70
CA VAL A 143 12.84 9.71 10.78
C VAL A 143 14.09 9.09 10.14
N ALA A 144 14.97 8.47 10.94
CA ALA A 144 16.18 7.83 10.45
C ALA A 144 15.88 6.68 9.47
N LEU A 145 14.91 5.81 9.80
CA LEU A 145 14.47 4.74 8.90
C LEU A 145 13.97 5.29 7.55
N ARG A 146 13.12 6.33 7.56
CA ARG A 146 12.63 6.94 6.33
C ARG A 146 13.75 7.56 5.50
N ALA A 147 14.71 8.24 6.14
CA ALA A 147 15.85 8.81 5.44
C ALA A 147 16.69 7.72 4.74
N ALA A 148 16.96 6.59 5.41
CA ALA A 148 17.67 5.46 4.84
C ALA A 148 16.89 4.80 3.69
N VAL A 149 15.58 4.63 3.84
CA VAL A 149 14.71 4.14 2.76
C VAL A 149 14.76 5.08 1.55
N SER A 150 14.60 6.39 1.76
CA SER A 150 14.67 7.38 0.68
C SER A 150 16.01 7.37 -0.04
N GLU A 151 17.13 7.25 0.69
CA GLU A 151 18.46 7.14 0.08
C GLU A 151 18.60 5.86 -0.76
N ARG A 152 18.09 4.73 -0.26
CA ARG A 152 18.11 3.45 -0.97
C ARG A 152 17.28 3.51 -2.25
N LEU A 153 16.06 4.04 -2.18
CA LEU A 153 15.16 4.16 -3.34
C LEU A 153 15.71 5.16 -4.37
N ALA A 154 16.42 6.21 -3.96
CA ALA A 154 17.04 7.18 -4.86
C ALA A 154 18.15 6.60 -5.76
N ARG A 155 18.61 5.37 -5.49
CA ARG A 155 19.59 4.65 -6.34
C ARG A 155 18.93 3.89 -7.47
N GLU A 156 17.62 3.68 -7.40
CA GLU A 156 16.88 3.00 -8.46
C GLU A 156 16.70 3.94 -9.67
N PRO A 157 16.66 3.40 -10.89
CA PRO A 157 16.30 4.19 -12.04
C PRO A 157 14.87 4.72 -11.87
N GLU A 158 14.67 5.95 -12.31
CA GLU A 158 13.35 6.56 -12.35
C GLU A 158 12.38 5.68 -13.14
N THR A 159 11.23 5.38 -12.55
CA THR A 159 10.18 4.61 -13.20
C THR A 159 9.35 5.48 -14.13
N GLN A 160 8.70 4.85 -15.11
CA GLN A 160 7.77 5.55 -16.01
C GLN A 160 6.63 6.23 -15.23
N ALA A 161 6.18 5.62 -14.13
CA ALA A 161 5.17 6.20 -13.25
C ALA A 161 5.66 7.48 -12.54
N GLU A 162 6.91 7.50 -12.07
CA GLU A 162 7.51 8.71 -11.48
C GLU A 162 7.67 9.84 -12.51
N GLN A 163 8.00 9.50 -13.76
CA GLN A 163 8.02 10.48 -14.86
C GLN A 163 6.63 11.09 -15.05
N TRP A 164 5.60 10.25 -15.10
CA TRP A 164 4.22 10.72 -15.20
C TRP A 164 3.78 11.56 -14.00
N ASP A 165 4.16 11.19 -12.77
CA ASP A 165 3.90 12.01 -11.59
C ASP A 165 4.50 13.41 -11.70
N LYS A 166 5.74 13.49 -12.21
CA LYS A 166 6.43 14.77 -12.46
C LYS A 166 5.78 15.57 -13.58
N GLU A 167 5.44 14.93 -14.70
CA GLU A 167 4.75 15.56 -15.84
C GLU A 167 3.40 16.14 -15.42
N LEU A 168 2.60 15.36 -14.68
CA LEU A 168 1.28 15.77 -14.19
C LEU A 168 1.36 16.63 -12.91
N GLY A 169 2.52 16.69 -12.27
CA GLY A 169 2.77 17.40 -11.01
C GLY A 169 1.89 16.92 -9.86
N LEU A 170 1.63 15.62 -9.73
CA LEU A 170 0.69 15.10 -8.73
C LEU A 170 1.36 14.96 -7.35
N GLY A 171 2.65 14.65 -7.29
CA GLY A 171 3.40 14.42 -6.05
C GLY A 171 2.95 13.14 -5.34
N MET A 172 2.82 12.05 -6.09
CA MET A 172 2.40 10.74 -5.62
C MET A 172 3.55 10.02 -4.90
N PRO A 173 3.26 9.25 -3.83
CA PRO A 173 4.27 8.42 -3.16
C PRO A 173 4.68 7.23 -4.04
N ALA A 174 5.80 6.57 -3.76
CA ALA A 174 6.08 5.26 -4.37
C ALA A 174 5.00 4.22 -3.97
N GLY A 175 4.74 3.25 -4.83
CA GLY A 175 3.75 2.17 -4.64
C GLY A 175 2.68 2.10 -5.73
N THR A 176 1.60 1.35 -5.47
CA THR A 176 0.45 1.26 -6.39
C THR A 176 -0.46 2.48 -6.25
N TRP A 177 -0.72 3.18 -7.34
CA TRP A 177 -1.71 4.25 -7.41
C TRP A 177 -2.95 3.71 -8.11
N GLU A 178 -4.07 3.74 -7.42
CA GLU A 178 -5.35 3.52 -8.06
C GLU A 178 -6.01 4.87 -8.26
N MET A 179 -6.43 5.20 -9.47
CA MET A 179 -7.29 6.34 -9.77
C MET A 179 -8.63 5.83 -10.27
N TYR A 180 -9.68 6.22 -9.57
CA TYR A 180 -11.04 5.94 -9.96
C TYR A 180 -11.62 7.20 -10.57
N ILE A 181 -11.86 7.21 -11.87
CA ILE A 181 -12.52 8.29 -12.58
C ILE A 181 -14.01 7.98 -12.59
N ARG A 182 -14.79 8.66 -11.73
CA ARG A 182 -16.25 8.57 -11.78
C ARG A 182 -16.74 9.34 -13.00
N VAL A 183 -17.60 8.69 -13.76
CA VAL A 183 -18.30 9.28 -14.88
C VAL A 183 -19.76 9.44 -14.48
N PRO A 184 -20.19 10.65 -14.08
CA PRO A 184 -21.59 10.90 -13.75
C PRO A 184 -22.42 10.88 -15.04
N VAL A 185 -23.32 9.91 -15.15
CA VAL A 185 -24.25 9.83 -16.28
C VAL A 185 -25.60 10.38 -15.83
N VAL A 186 -26.05 11.46 -16.47
CA VAL A 186 -27.41 11.98 -16.30
C VAL A 186 -28.34 11.17 -17.22
N MET A 187 -29.23 10.37 -16.65
CA MET A 187 -30.32 9.73 -17.38
C MET A 187 -31.67 10.32 -16.93
N ASP A 188 -32.69 10.21 -17.77
CA ASP A 188 -34.06 10.66 -17.52
C ASP A 188 -34.70 10.09 -16.23
N GLN A 189 -34.10 9.04 -15.62
CA GLN A 189 -34.62 8.34 -14.44
C GLN A 189 -33.65 8.28 -13.24
N GLY A 190 -32.54 9.04 -13.25
CA GLY A 190 -31.62 9.14 -12.09
C GLY A 190 -30.12 9.11 -12.44
N ARG A 191 -29.27 9.25 -11.42
CA ARG A 191 -27.79 9.22 -11.51
C ARG A 191 -27.27 7.80 -11.31
N LEU A 192 -26.45 7.32 -12.24
CA LEU A 192 -25.77 6.02 -12.14
C LEU A 192 -24.34 6.14 -12.66
N ASP A 193 -23.35 6.02 -11.77
CA ASP A 193 -21.96 6.34 -12.05
C ASP A 193 -21.23 5.11 -12.66
N ALA A 194 -20.54 5.30 -13.79
CA ALA A 194 -19.52 4.36 -14.26
C ALA A 194 -18.16 4.73 -13.63
N ALA A 195 -17.26 3.76 -13.45
CA ALA A 195 -15.90 4.03 -12.98
C ALA A 195 -14.87 3.46 -13.95
N ILE A 196 -13.89 4.29 -14.30
CA ILE A 196 -12.65 3.85 -14.95
C ILE A 196 -11.60 3.76 -13.86
N VAL A 197 -11.02 2.59 -13.70
CA VAL A 197 -9.90 2.33 -12.81
C VAL A 197 -8.63 2.39 -13.63
N ILE A 198 -7.75 3.27 -13.22
CA ILE A 198 -6.37 3.33 -13.66
C ILE A 198 -5.53 2.86 -12.49
N GLU A 199 -4.90 1.70 -12.64
CA GLU A 199 -3.92 1.18 -11.69
C GLU A 199 -2.52 1.44 -12.25
N ILE A 200 -1.71 2.17 -11.51
CA ILE A 200 -0.32 2.48 -11.85
C ILE A 200 0.54 1.88 -10.75
N GLU A 201 1.34 0.88 -11.09
CA GLU A 201 2.36 0.37 -10.18
C GLU A 201 3.61 1.24 -10.33
N SER A 202 4.05 1.87 -9.24
CA SER A 202 5.22 2.76 -9.22
C SER A 202 6.20 2.30 -8.14
N TYR A 203 6.83 1.15 -8.36
CA TYR A 203 7.90 0.66 -7.48
C TYR A 203 9.26 0.98 -8.11
N PRO A 204 10.07 1.86 -7.50
CA PRO A 204 11.43 2.14 -7.97
C PRO A 204 12.16 0.83 -8.25
N GLY A 205 12.80 0.67 -9.42
CA GLY A 205 13.56 -0.54 -9.75
C GLY A 205 12.77 -1.79 -10.18
N MET A 206 11.44 -1.82 -10.10
CA MET A 206 10.64 -2.99 -10.52
C MET A 206 9.75 -2.76 -11.74
N GLY A 207 10.00 -1.67 -12.47
CA GLY A 207 9.19 -1.27 -13.62
C GLY A 207 7.88 -0.63 -13.19
N ALA A 208 7.25 0.06 -14.13
CA ALA A 208 5.92 0.61 -13.95
C ALA A 208 4.91 -0.21 -14.75
N GLY A 209 3.81 -0.59 -14.12
CA GLY A 209 2.69 -1.28 -14.75
C GLY A 209 1.51 -0.32 -14.88
N PHE A 210 0.81 -0.37 -16.02
CA PHE A 210 -0.44 0.35 -16.22
C PHE A 210 -1.56 -0.65 -16.51
N SER A 211 -2.66 -0.57 -15.76
CA SER A 211 -3.86 -1.35 -16.04
C SER A 211 -5.08 -0.42 -16.10
N LEU A 212 -5.85 -0.54 -17.18
CA LEU A 212 -7.13 0.14 -17.33
C LEU A 212 -8.26 -0.90 -17.28
N ARG A 213 -9.18 -0.68 -16.35
CA ARG A 213 -10.41 -1.47 -16.23
C ARG A 213 -11.59 -0.53 -16.14
N MET A 214 -12.70 -0.82 -16.82
CA MET A 214 -13.93 -0.04 -16.65
C MET A 214 -15.07 -0.96 -16.24
N GLY A 215 -15.84 -0.53 -15.23
CA GLY A 215 -16.94 -1.30 -14.69
C GLY A 215 -17.99 -0.45 -14.00
N ALA A 216 -19.06 -1.10 -13.55
CA ALA A 216 -20.08 -0.43 -12.74
C ALA A 216 -19.52 -0.03 -11.36
N ALA A 217 -19.75 1.22 -10.96
CA ALA A 217 -19.42 1.67 -9.60
C ALA A 217 -20.59 1.34 -8.66
N ASN A 218 -20.31 0.61 -7.56
CA ASN A 218 -21.36 0.30 -6.57
C ASN A 218 -21.37 1.34 -5.45
N TYR A 219 -22.47 2.08 -5.31
CA TYR A 219 -22.72 3.02 -4.23
C TYR A 219 -23.39 2.29 -3.05
N ASN A 220 -22.70 1.34 -2.41
CA ASN A 220 -23.18 0.78 -1.15
C ASN A 220 -22.05 0.11 -0.37
N ALA A 221 -21.22 0.96 0.25
CA ALA A 221 -20.56 0.62 1.51
C ALA A 221 -20.66 1.86 2.39
N LEU A 222 -21.47 1.79 3.45
CA LEU A 222 -21.64 2.80 4.49
C LEU A 222 -20.28 3.40 4.89
N GLY A 223 -19.96 4.58 4.37
CA GLY A 223 -18.74 5.35 4.71
C GLY A 223 -17.41 4.82 4.16
N GLY A 224 -17.40 3.81 3.29
CA GLY A 224 -16.20 3.23 2.68
C GLY A 224 -15.92 3.79 1.28
N GLY A 225 -14.66 3.82 0.86
CA GLY A 225 -14.28 4.23 -0.50
C GLY A 225 -14.94 3.40 -1.61
N ILE A 226 -14.73 3.81 -2.86
CA ILE A 226 -15.20 3.06 -4.03
C ILE A 226 -14.59 1.66 -3.98
N GLN A 227 -15.41 0.63 -3.85
CA GLN A 227 -15.01 -0.71 -4.25
C GLN A 227 -15.41 -0.87 -5.71
N VAL A 228 -14.43 -0.91 -6.60
CA VAL A 228 -14.66 -1.54 -7.90
C VAL A 228 -14.68 -3.04 -7.64
N ILE A 229 -15.81 -3.65 -7.96
CA ILE A 229 -15.94 -5.10 -7.91
C ILE A 229 -14.89 -5.64 -8.89
N PRO A 230 -13.91 -6.46 -8.44
CA PRO A 230 -13.05 -7.18 -9.36
C PRO A 230 -13.95 -7.98 -10.30
N GLN A 231 -14.11 -7.53 -11.54
CA GLN A 231 -14.89 -8.29 -12.52
C GLN A 231 -13.99 -9.39 -13.06
N LEU A 232 -13.97 -10.51 -12.34
CA LEU A 232 -13.32 -11.75 -12.77
C LEU A 232 -13.80 -12.09 -14.19
N GLY A 233 -12.89 -12.11 -15.16
CA GLY A 233 -13.15 -12.59 -16.52
C GLY A 233 -13.16 -11.53 -17.64
N LEU A 234 -13.01 -10.23 -17.34
CA LEU A 234 -12.77 -9.22 -18.39
C LEU A 234 -11.28 -9.08 -18.67
N ALA A 235 -10.91 -9.02 -19.96
CA ALA A 235 -9.54 -8.71 -20.35
C ALA A 235 -9.22 -7.22 -20.10
N LEU A 236 -7.92 -6.87 -20.07
CA LEU A 236 -7.50 -5.46 -19.99
C LEU A 236 -8.08 -4.68 -21.18
N GLY A 237 -8.58 -3.47 -20.90
CA GLY A 237 -9.22 -2.64 -21.92
C GLY A 237 -10.65 -3.03 -22.28
N GLU A 238 -11.20 -4.12 -21.75
CA GLU A 238 -12.62 -4.44 -21.89
C GLU A 238 -13.47 -3.79 -20.80
N TYR A 239 -14.73 -3.49 -21.13
CA TYR A 239 -15.68 -2.98 -20.17
C TYR A 239 -17.07 -3.59 -20.34
N GLU A 240 -17.73 -3.80 -19.20
CA GLU A 240 -19.14 -4.14 -19.14
C GLU A 240 -19.86 -3.30 -18.07
N ARG A 241 -20.91 -2.60 -18.49
CA ARG A 241 -21.84 -1.88 -17.61
C ARG A 241 -23.17 -2.62 -17.59
N PHE A 242 -23.51 -3.21 -16.46
CA PHE A 242 -24.85 -3.75 -16.23
C PHE A 242 -25.81 -2.64 -15.80
N PHE A 243 -27.02 -2.61 -16.36
CA PHE A 243 -28.10 -1.73 -15.91
C PHE A 243 -29.02 -2.50 -14.94
N PRO A 244 -29.02 -2.16 -13.63
CA PRO A 244 -29.73 -2.94 -12.62
C PRO A 244 -31.22 -3.12 -12.89
N ASN A 245 -31.84 -2.15 -13.56
CA ASN A 245 -33.28 -2.08 -13.78
C ASN A 245 -33.74 -2.47 -15.20
N SER A 246 -32.83 -2.84 -16.11
CA SER A 246 -33.22 -3.07 -17.51
C SER A 246 -32.71 -4.37 -18.13
N GLN A 247 -32.04 -5.25 -17.37
CA GLN A 247 -31.36 -6.47 -17.85
C GLN A 247 -30.44 -6.24 -19.07
N ARG A 248 -30.12 -4.99 -19.36
CA ARG A 248 -29.29 -4.58 -20.49
C ARG A 248 -27.87 -4.46 -19.97
N SER A 249 -26.88 -4.71 -20.81
CA SER A 249 -25.53 -4.25 -20.54
C SER A 249 -24.94 -3.52 -21.73
N LEU A 250 -24.11 -2.51 -21.46
CA LEU A 250 -23.18 -1.96 -22.45
C LEU A 250 -21.88 -2.73 -22.33
N LYS A 251 -21.39 -3.26 -23.44
CA LYS A 251 -20.09 -3.92 -23.52
C LYS A 251 -19.28 -3.29 -24.63
N GLY A 252 -17.98 -3.19 -24.42
CA GLY A 252 -17.06 -2.75 -25.44
C GLY A 252 -15.62 -2.96 -25.03
N SER A 253 -14.72 -2.48 -25.88
CA SER A 253 -13.29 -2.45 -25.61
C SER A 253 -12.69 -1.11 -26.05
N VAL A 254 -11.60 -0.76 -25.39
CA VAL A 254 -10.75 0.38 -25.76
C VAL A 254 -9.36 -0.12 -26.09
N SER A 255 -8.63 0.67 -26.86
CA SER A 255 -7.19 0.45 -27.00
C SER A 255 -6.53 0.67 -25.63
N LEU A 256 -5.59 -0.21 -25.27
CA LEU A 256 -4.78 0.00 -24.07
C LEU A 256 -3.96 1.28 -24.25
N ALA A 257 -3.91 2.10 -23.21
CA ALA A 257 -3.00 3.24 -23.19
C ALA A 257 -1.56 2.71 -23.12
N GLU A 258 -0.70 3.21 -24.00
CA GLU A 258 0.74 2.91 -24.01
C GLU A 258 1.50 3.92 -23.14
N VAL A 259 0.96 5.14 -23.02
CA VAL A 259 1.45 6.19 -22.13
C VAL A 259 0.29 6.89 -21.41
N ILE A 260 0.58 7.56 -20.29
CA ILE A 260 -0.46 8.25 -19.51
C ILE A 260 -1.22 9.31 -20.32
N ASN A 261 -0.58 9.91 -21.32
CA ASN A 261 -1.20 10.92 -22.18
C ASN A 261 -2.20 10.34 -23.21
N ASP A 262 -2.31 9.02 -23.34
CA ASP A 262 -3.33 8.39 -24.19
C ASP A 262 -4.70 8.34 -23.50
N ILE A 263 -4.74 8.46 -22.17
CA ILE A 263 -5.96 8.29 -21.38
C ILE A 263 -7.09 9.25 -21.80
N PRO A 264 -6.85 10.56 -22.04
CA PRO A 264 -7.89 11.45 -22.58
C PRO A 264 -8.47 10.95 -23.91
N GLY A 265 -7.63 10.37 -24.79
CA GLY A 265 -8.06 9.77 -26.05
C GLY A 265 -8.87 8.50 -25.85
N VAL A 266 -8.49 7.65 -24.90
CA VAL A 266 -9.27 6.47 -24.49
C VAL A 266 -10.65 6.88 -24.00
N LEU A 267 -10.76 7.92 -23.16
CA LEU A 267 -12.05 8.47 -22.74
C LEU A 267 -12.88 8.91 -23.95
N ALA A 268 -12.30 9.68 -24.88
CA ALA A 268 -13.01 10.13 -26.08
C ALA A 268 -13.52 8.98 -26.95
N GLN A 269 -12.79 7.86 -27.05
CA GLN A 269 -13.23 6.67 -27.77
C GLN A 269 -14.48 6.04 -27.13
N VAL A 270 -14.54 5.99 -25.80
CA VAL A 270 -15.73 5.48 -25.10
C VAL A 270 -16.93 6.43 -25.30
N GLU A 271 -16.70 7.75 -25.27
CA GLU A 271 -17.77 8.75 -25.55
C GLU A 271 -18.35 8.55 -26.96
N ALA A 272 -17.47 8.32 -27.94
CA ALA A 272 -17.86 8.10 -29.33
C ALA A 272 -18.61 6.77 -29.52
N ALA A 273 -18.19 5.71 -28.82
CA ALA A 273 -18.83 4.39 -28.87
C ALA A 273 -20.19 4.37 -28.17
N HIS A 274 -20.35 5.20 -27.13
CA HIS A 274 -21.58 5.30 -26.33
C HIS A 274 -21.95 6.77 -26.09
N PRO A 275 -22.51 7.46 -27.11
CA PRO A 275 -22.90 8.87 -26.99
C PRO A 275 -23.92 9.14 -25.87
N GLU A 276 -24.65 8.12 -25.41
CA GLU A 276 -25.53 8.18 -24.24
C GLU A 276 -24.78 8.38 -22.89
N LEU A 277 -23.45 8.23 -22.89
CA LEU A 277 -22.58 8.50 -21.76
C LEU A 277 -21.93 9.89 -21.91
N HIS A 278 -22.73 10.95 -21.95
CA HIS A 278 -22.17 12.32 -22.01
C HIS A 278 -21.30 12.61 -20.79
N TYR A 279 -20.03 12.95 -21.01
CA TYR A 279 -19.07 13.16 -19.94
C TYR A 279 -19.06 14.61 -19.46
N ASP A 280 -19.54 14.84 -18.23
CA ASP A 280 -19.20 16.06 -17.52
C ASP A 280 -17.78 15.92 -16.95
N ARG A 281 -16.81 16.44 -17.71
CA ARG A 281 -15.38 16.41 -17.36
C ARG A 281 -15.08 17.15 -16.04
N GLU A 282 -15.89 18.14 -15.67
CA GLU A 282 -15.73 18.90 -14.43
C GLU A 282 -16.34 18.17 -13.23
N ALA A 283 -17.36 17.35 -13.46
CA ALA A 283 -17.99 16.51 -12.44
C ALA A 283 -17.30 15.15 -12.23
N ILE A 284 -16.18 14.88 -12.92
CA ILE A 284 -15.35 13.70 -12.63
C ILE A 284 -14.88 13.75 -11.17
N GLU A 285 -15.16 12.66 -10.46
CA GLU A 285 -14.68 12.47 -9.10
C GLU A 285 -13.51 11.48 -9.12
N PHE A 286 -12.48 11.78 -8.33
CA PHE A 286 -11.26 11.00 -8.23
C PHE A 286 -11.10 10.48 -6.82
N THR A 287 -10.82 9.19 -6.69
CA THR A 287 -10.32 8.60 -5.44
C THR A 287 -9.00 7.92 -5.71
N GLY A 288 -8.12 7.86 -4.71
CA GLY A 288 -6.92 7.04 -4.84
C GLY A 288 -6.35 6.48 -3.55
N SER A 289 -5.63 5.38 -3.71
CA SER A 289 -4.95 4.56 -2.70
C SER A 289 -3.45 4.50 -3.07
N PRO A 290 -2.50 4.40 -2.11
CA PRO A 290 -2.66 4.42 -0.65
C PRO A 290 -2.78 5.83 -0.04
N GLY A 291 -2.67 6.90 -0.82
CA GLY A 291 -2.56 8.27 -0.32
C GLY A 291 -3.47 9.24 -1.05
N ARG A 292 -4.79 9.10 -0.86
CA ARG A 292 -5.88 10.01 -1.27
C ARG A 292 -5.42 11.20 -2.12
N ILE A 293 -5.70 11.11 -3.42
CA ILE A 293 -5.65 12.19 -4.44
C ILE A 293 -6.59 13.39 -4.09
N ASN A 294 -7.12 13.46 -2.86
CA ASN A 294 -8.23 14.30 -2.45
C ASN A 294 -7.85 15.77 -2.18
N THR A 295 -6.65 16.24 -2.50
CA THR A 295 -6.39 17.68 -2.39
C THR A 295 -7.07 18.40 -3.57
N PRO A 296 -7.75 19.54 -3.35
CA PRO A 296 -8.37 20.30 -4.43
C PRO A 296 -7.39 20.65 -5.56
N THR A 297 -6.13 20.90 -5.23
CA THR A 297 -5.07 21.20 -6.20
C THR A 297 -4.76 20.00 -7.09
N ARG A 298 -4.60 18.80 -6.53
CA ARG A 298 -4.37 17.57 -7.32
C ARG A 298 -5.58 17.27 -8.20
N LYS A 299 -6.80 17.38 -7.64
CA LYS A 299 -8.04 17.21 -8.41
C LYS A 299 -8.09 18.13 -9.63
N LYS A 300 -7.74 19.42 -9.49
CA LYS A 300 -7.69 20.36 -10.62
C LYS A 300 -6.67 19.97 -11.70
N LYS A 301 -5.47 19.49 -11.30
CA LYS A 301 -4.45 19.03 -12.26
C LYS A 301 -4.94 17.84 -13.07
N ILE A 302 -5.59 16.87 -12.42
CA ILE A 302 -6.13 15.69 -13.09
C ILE A 302 -7.28 16.07 -14.03
N ILE A 303 -8.19 16.96 -13.61
CA ILE A 303 -9.25 17.48 -14.50
C ILE A 303 -8.64 18.16 -15.72
N SER A 304 -7.63 19.00 -15.54
CA SER A 304 -6.94 19.70 -16.63
C SER A 304 -6.31 18.71 -17.62
N TRP A 305 -5.62 17.69 -17.11
CA TRP A 305 -5.01 16.64 -17.93
C TRP A 305 -6.05 15.83 -18.72
N LEU A 306 -7.13 15.39 -18.08
CA LEU A 306 -8.19 14.62 -18.75
C LEU A 306 -9.04 15.43 -19.72
N SER A 307 -9.07 16.75 -19.56
CA SER A 307 -9.81 17.63 -20.47
C SER A 307 -9.06 17.91 -21.77
N GLY A 308 -7.80 17.47 -21.90
CA GLY A 308 -6.99 17.71 -23.09
C GLY A 308 -6.67 19.20 -23.25
N THR A 309 -5.50 19.62 -22.76
CA THR A 309 -4.84 20.81 -23.34
C THR A 309 -4.04 20.38 -24.55
#